data_AF-A0AAU2N240-F1
#
_entry.id   AF-A0AAU2N240-F1
#
_cell.length_a   1.000
_cell.length_b   1.000
_cell.length_c   1.000
_cell.angle_alpha   90.00
_cell.angle_beta   90.00
_cell.angle_gamma   90.00
#
_symmetry.space_group_name_H-M   'P 1'
#
loop_
_entity.id
_entity.type
_entity.pdbx_description
1 polymer ?
#
loop_
_entity_poly.entity_id
_entity_poly.type
_entity_poly.pdbx_seq_one_letter_code
_entity_poly.pdbx_strand_id
1 'polypeptide(L)'
;MVTLVFAGWLTWLLPGPQMVAVLGFGPVDGVVAIHECYEASDAEGYATGTDCTGRYTPRRPDGPPRDIVLDTAAHDYRPGTEVEVRTARGRAYERSGSAVFRFGTVIGLLLLPFLVLAAWLFACARRGRVADGDGYVFAALAGLVLAIVAAAVAGILVEIGMLVF
;
A
#
# COMPACT_ATOMS: atom_id res chain seq x y z
N MET A 1 13.53 7.21 19.96
CA MET A 1 13.36 8.11 18.80
C MET A 1 13.99 7.55 17.53
N VAL A 2 15.23 7.07 17.55
CA VAL A 2 15.88 6.47 16.36
C VAL A 2 15.07 5.34 15.72
N THR A 3 14.44 4.48 16.51
CA THR A 3 13.61 3.36 16.02
C THR A 3 12.39 3.82 15.22
N LEU A 4 11.72 4.89 15.64
CA LEU A 4 10.56 5.44 14.93
C LEU A 4 10.96 6.20 13.67
N VAL A 5 12.10 6.89 13.70
CA VAL A 5 12.67 7.53 12.51
C VAL A 5 13.02 6.48 11.46
N PHE A 6 13.66 5.38 11.88
CA PHE A 6 13.98 4.26 11.00
C PHE A 6 12.71 3.60 10.44
N ALA A 7 11.69 3.37 11.28
CA ALA A 7 10.41 2.82 10.85
C ALA A 7 9.72 3.72 9.80
N GLY A 8 9.65 5.02 10.08
CA GLY A 8 9.12 6.02 9.14
C GLY A 8 9.88 6.02 7.82
N TRP A 9 11.21 6.03 7.87
CA TRP A 9 12.05 5.94 6.68
C TRP A 9 11.81 4.66 5.87
N LEU A 10 11.68 3.52 6.55
CA LEU A 10 11.43 2.23 5.89
C LEU A 10 10.04 2.17 5.24
N THR A 11 9.01 2.69 5.92
CA THR A 11 7.66 2.81 5.35
C THR A 11 7.61 3.76 4.17
N TRP A 12 8.35 4.87 4.23
CA TRP A 12 8.42 5.81 3.12
C TRP A 12 9.17 5.21 1.94
N LEU A 13 10.27 4.50 2.18
CA LEU A 13 11.02 3.90 1.09
C LEU A 13 10.25 2.76 0.44
N LEU A 14 9.71 1.81 1.20
CA LEU A 14 9.24 0.53 0.68
C LEU A 14 7.83 0.61 0.05
N PRO A 15 6.73 0.80 0.81
CA PRO A 15 5.37 0.93 0.26
C PRO A 15 4.91 2.37 0.00
N GLY A 16 5.64 3.39 0.47
CA GLY A 16 5.21 4.78 0.43
C GLY A 16 4.79 5.29 -0.97
N PRO A 17 5.66 5.18 -2.00
CA PRO A 17 5.34 5.65 -3.35
C PRO A 17 4.12 4.95 -3.95
N GLN A 18 3.99 3.64 -3.71
CA GLN A 18 2.84 2.85 -4.18
C GLN A 18 1.57 3.30 -3.48
N MET A 19 1.61 3.52 -2.16
CA MET A 19 0.48 4.01 -1.39
C MET A 19 -0.02 5.38 -1.89
N VAL A 20 0.91 6.30 -2.20
CA VAL A 20 0.58 7.61 -2.79
C VAL A 20 -0.11 7.43 -4.14
N ALA A 21 0.39 6.52 -4.98
CA ALA A 21 -0.17 6.25 -6.30
C ALA A 21 -1.59 5.64 -6.22
N VAL A 22 -1.81 4.62 -5.38
CA VAL A 22 -3.12 3.94 -5.25
C VAL A 22 -4.17 4.77 -4.52
N LEU A 23 -3.76 5.72 -3.68
CA LEU A 23 -4.67 6.71 -3.09
C LEU A 23 -5.11 7.77 -4.10
N GLY A 24 -4.46 7.84 -5.26
CA GLY A 24 -4.71 8.85 -6.27
C GLY A 24 -4.14 10.22 -5.94
N PHE A 25 -3.13 10.30 -5.06
CA PHE A 25 -2.49 11.57 -4.74
C PHE A 25 -1.57 12.02 -5.87
N GLY A 26 -1.65 13.31 -6.21
CA GLY A 26 -0.88 13.90 -7.31
C GLY A 26 -1.55 13.73 -8.68
N PRO A 27 -0.93 14.33 -9.72
CA PRO A 27 -1.44 14.26 -11.08
C PRO A 27 -1.37 12.83 -11.63
N VAL A 28 -2.23 12.54 -12.60
CA VAL A 28 -2.16 11.31 -13.40
C VAL A 28 -0.90 11.37 -14.27
N ASP A 29 -0.10 10.31 -14.26
CA ASP A 29 1.16 10.24 -15.00
C ASP A 29 0.93 9.86 -16.47
N GLY A 30 -0.10 9.07 -16.73
CA GLY A 30 -0.45 8.64 -18.09
C GLY A 30 -1.67 7.73 -18.10
N VAL A 31 -1.87 7.09 -19.26
CA VAL A 31 -2.99 6.17 -19.51
C VAL A 31 -2.42 4.80 -19.87
N VAL A 32 -3.01 3.73 -19.34
CA VAL A 32 -2.69 2.36 -19.76
C VAL A 32 -3.85 1.83 -20.59
N ALA A 33 -3.56 1.41 -21.82
CA ALA A 33 -4.48 0.64 -22.63
C ALA A 33 -4.32 -0.85 -22.27
N ILE A 34 -5.35 -1.43 -21.65
CA ILE A 34 -5.33 -2.80 -21.15
C ILE A 34 -5.26 -3.81 -22.32
N HIS A 35 -4.43 -4.83 -22.18
CA HIS A 35 -4.37 -5.97 -23.09
C HIS A 35 -5.04 -7.19 -22.48
N GLU A 36 -4.66 -7.54 -21.26
CA GLU A 36 -5.13 -8.73 -20.57
C GLU A 36 -5.02 -8.54 -19.06
N CYS A 37 -6.02 -9.03 -18.33
CA CYS A 37 -6.03 -9.06 -16.87
C CYS A 37 -5.98 -10.51 -16.40
N TYR A 38 -5.23 -10.75 -15.32
CA TYR A 38 -5.09 -12.05 -14.69
C TYR A 38 -5.08 -11.90 -13.17
N GLU A 39 -5.45 -12.98 -12.48
CA GLU A 39 -5.35 -13.02 -11.02
C GLU A 39 -3.87 -13.08 -10.61
N ALA A 40 -3.44 -12.10 -9.85
CA ALA A 40 -2.07 -11.99 -9.37
C ALA A 40 -1.90 -12.86 -8.12
N SER A 41 -0.93 -13.77 -8.13
CA SER A 41 -0.58 -14.58 -6.97
C SER A 41 0.76 -14.15 -6.36
N ASP A 42 0.90 -14.28 -5.04
CA ASP A 42 2.20 -14.17 -4.38
C ASP A 42 3.10 -15.39 -4.67
N ALA A 43 4.30 -15.40 -4.09
CA ALA A 43 5.27 -16.48 -4.27
C ALA A 43 4.76 -17.83 -3.73
N GLU A 44 3.81 -17.78 -2.80
CA GLU A 44 3.16 -18.93 -2.18
C GLU A 44 1.87 -19.35 -2.91
N GLY A 45 1.45 -18.62 -3.95
CA GLY A 45 0.29 -18.93 -4.77
C GLY A 45 -1.05 -18.36 -4.27
N TYR A 46 -1.04 -17.51 -3.24
CA TYR A 46 -2.25 -16.86 -2.74
C TYR A 46 -2.61 -15.67 -3.62
N ALA A 47 -3.91 -15.51 -3.89
CA ALA A 47 -4.43 -14.37 -4.64
C ALA A 47 -4.14 -13.06 -3.88
N THR A 48 -3.48 -12.12 -4.57
CA THR A 48 -3.08 -10.81 -4.07
C THR A 48 -3.80 -9.65 -4.75
N GLY A 49 -4.69 -9.95 -5.69
CA GLY A 49 -5.46 -9.00 -6.47
C GLY A 49 -5.51 -9.38 -7.95
N THR A 50 -5.90 -8.42 -8.79
CA THR A 50 -5.90 -8.56 -10.25
C THR A 50 -4.78 -7.70 -10.81
N ASP A 51 -3.89 -8.29 -11.60
CA ASP A 51 -2.88 -7.57 -12.36
C ASP A 51 -3.32 -7.49 -13.81
N CYS A 52 -3.19 -6.32 -14.43
CA CYS A 52 -3.50 -6.13 -15.84
C CYS A 52 -2.26 -5.68 -16.60
N THR A 53 -1.95 -6.36 -17.70
CA THR A 53 -0.89 -5.93 -18.63
C THR A 53 -1.47 -4.96 -19.65
N GLY A 54 -0.67 -3.99 -20.07
CA GLY A 54 -1.12 -3.01 -21.05
C GLY A 54 -0.01 -2.13 -21.57
N ARG A 55 -0.35 -1.28 -22.54
CA ARG A 55 0.56 -0.27 -23.07
C ARG A 55 0.33 1.06 -22.39
N TYR A 56 1.35 1.54 -21.69
CA TYR A 56 1.38 2.84 -21.05
C TYR A 56 1.74 3.94 -22.06
N THR A 57 0.91 4.97 -22.09
CA THR A 57 1.15 6.21 -22.82
C THR A 57 1.33 7.35 -21.81
N PRO A 58 2.54 7.91 -21.68
CA PRO A 58 2.80 9.04 -20.79
C PRO A 58 1.95 10.27 -21.17
N ARG A 59 1.40 10.99 -20.19
CA ARG A 59 0.66 12.23 -20.43
C ARG A 59 1.58 13.42 -20.71
N ARG A 60 2.77 13.39 -20.12
CA ARG A 60 3.86 14.33 -20.35
C ARG A 60 4.90 13.69 -21.28
N PRO A 61 5.77 14.46 -21.93
CA PRO A 61 6.86 13.93 -22.76
C PRO A 61 7.98 13.25 -21.92
N ASP A 62 7.59 12.43 -20.94
CA ASP A 62 8.46 11.72 -19.99
C ASP A 62 8.89 10.34 -20.56
N GLY A 63 8.98 10.24 -21.88
CA GLY A 63 9.47 9.06 -22.61
C GLY A 63 8.49 8.50 -23.63
N PRO A 64 8.89 7.44 -24.35
CA PRO A 64 8.04 6.78 -25.32
C PRO A 64 6.97 5.90 -24.62
N PRO A 65 5.88 5.57 -25.33
CA PRO A 65 4.95 4.52 -24.90
C PRO A 65 5.70 3.22 -24.66
N ARG A 66 5.34 2.51 -23.59
CA ARG A 66 6.00 1.27 -23.17
C ARG A 66 5.00 0.32 -22.53
N ASP A 67 5.35 -0.95 -22.50
CA ASP A 67 4.50 -1.95 -21.85
C ASP A 67 4.70 -1.86 -20.32
N ILE A 68 3.61 -1.93 -19.57
CA ILE A 68 3.61 -1.86 -18.11
C ILE A 68 2.54 -2.79 -17.54
N VAL A 69 2.73 -3.16 -16.29
CA VAL A 69 1.71 -3.86 -15.50
C VAL A 69 1.00 -2.84 -14.62
N LEU A 70 -0.32 -2.79 -14.73
CA LEU A 70 -1.24 -2.22 -13.76
C LEU A 70 -1.38 -3.21 -12.60
N ASP A 71 -0.76 -2.87 -11.48
CA ASP A 71 -0.72 -3.70 -10.28
C ASP A 71 -1.94 -3.42 -9.40
N THR A 72 -2.60 -4.50 -8.95
CA THR A 72 -3.78 -4.44 -8.09
C THR A 72 -4.91 -3.57 -8.66
N ALA A 73 -5.28 -3.87 -9.90
CA ALA A 73 -6.41 -3.24 -10.57
C ALA A 73 -7.68 -3.32 -9.69
N ALA A 74 -8.47 -2.25 -9.71
CA ALA A 74 -9.74 -2.16 -9.02
C ALA A 74 -10.69 -3.24 -9.56
N HIS A 75 -10.76 -3.40 -10.87
CA HIS A 75 -11.67 -4.31 -11.56
C HIS A 75 -10.97 -5.08 -12.69
N ASP A 76 -11.60 -6.18 -13.13
CA ASP A 76 -11.21 -6.88 -14.35
C ASP A 76 -11.68 -6.09 -15.58
N TYR A 77 -10.71 -5.51 -16.30
CA TYR A 77 -10.98 -4.65 -17.44
C TYR A 77 -10.99 -5.42 -18.75
N ARG A 78 -11.89 -5.00 -19.66
CA ARG A 78 -11.89 -5.54 -21.02
C ARG A 78 -10.64 -5.10 -21.78
N PRO A 79 -10.08 -5.94 -22.67
CA PRO A 79 -9.01 -5.54 -23.58
C PRO A 79 -9.39 -4.27 -24.36
N GLY A 80 -8.46 -3.32 -24.46
CA GLY A 80 -8.63 -2.02 -25.09
C GLY A 80 -9.18 -0.92 -24.17
N THR A 81 -9.52 -1.25 -22.91
CA THR A 81 -9.94 -0.23 -21.93
C THR A 81 -8.77 0.70 -21.61
N GLU A 82 -9.01 2.00 -21.60
CA GLU A 82 -8.04 3.01 -21.20
C GLU A 82 -8.25 3.41 -19.74
N VAL A 83 -7.21 3.26 -18.93
CA VAL A 83 -7.25 3.54 -17.48
C VAL A 83 -6.24 4.64 -17.14
N GLU A 84 -6.66 5.66 -16.41
CA GLU A 84 -5.77 6.69 -15.87
C GLU A 84 -4.94 6.15 -14.71
N VAL A 85 -3.61 6.24 -14.84
CA VAL A 85 -2.70 5.64 -13.86
C VAL A 85 -1.66 6.61 -13.33
N ARG A 86 -1.15 6.28 -12.15
CA ARG A 86 0.05 6.83 -11.55
C ARG A 86 1.12 5.75 -11.54
N THR A 87 2.37 6.13 -11.75
CA THR A 87 3.48 5.19 -11.84
C THR A 87 4.33 5.26 -10.58
N ALA A 88 4.66 4.10 -10.03
CA ALA A 88 5.59 4.01 -8.92
C ALA A 88 6.46 2.77 -9.10
N ARG A 89 7.78 2.94 -8.93
CA ARG A 89 8.77 1.84 -9.02
C ARG A 89 8.63 0.95 -10.27
N GLY A 90 8.30 1.55 -11.41
CA GLY A 90 8.19 0.84 -12.69
C GLY A 90 6.88 0.09 -12.92
N ARG A 91 5.89 0.20 -12.02
CA ARG A 91 4.52 -0.30 -12.23
C ARG A 91 3.51 0.85 -12.32
N ALA A 92 2.37 0.56 -12.93
CA ALA A 92 1.22 1.44 -12.97
C ALA A 92 0.25 1.09 -11.83
N TYR A 93 -0.38 2.11 -11.27
CA TYR A 93 -1.35 2.02 -10.20
C TYR A 93 -2.51 2.93 -10.53
N GLU A 94 -3.71 2.38 -10.48
CA GLU A 94 -4.92 3.16 -10.45
C GLU A 94 -5.41 3.33 -9.01
N ARG A 95 -6.47 4.12 -8.84
CA ARG A 95 -7.14 4.19 -7.55
C ARG A 95 -7.88 2.87 -7.32
N SER A 96 -7.59 2.20 -6.22
CA SER A 96 -8.13 0.88 -5.92
C SER A 96 -8.21 0.68 -4.41
N GLY A 97 -9.39 0.31 -3.89
CA GLY A 97 -9.57 0.08 -2.46
C GLY A 97 -8.85 -1.17 -1.98
N SER A 98 -8.81 -2.22 -2.81
CA SER A 98 -8.05 -3.45 -2.54
C SER A 98 -6.54 -3.17 -2.46
N ALA A 99 -6.02 -2.32 -3.34
CA ALA A 99 -4.63 -1.88 -3.31
C ALA A 99 -4.30 -1.07 -2.04
N VAL A 100 -5.20 -0.15 -1.66
CA VAL A 100 -5.08 0.63 -0.42
C VAL A 100 -5.09 -0.28 0.81
N PHE A 101 -5.96 -1.28 0.86
CA PHE A 101 -5.96 -2.29 1.92
C PHE A 101 -4.63 -3.05 1.98
N ARG A 102 -4.14 -3.54 0.84
CA ARG A 102 -2.89 -4.30 0.76
C ARG A 102 -1.70 -3.48 1.25
N PHE A 103 -1.46 -2.31 0.67
CA PHE A 103 -0.32 -1.46 1.05
C PHE A 103 -0.48 -0.87 2.46
N GLY A 104 -1.70 -0.52 2.88
CA GLY A 104 -1.98 -0.08 4.23
C GLY A 104 -1.67 -1.14 5.28
N THR A 105 -2.01 -2.40 5.01
CA THR A 105 -1.68 -3.53 5.89
C THR A 105 -0.17 -3.74 6.00
N VAL A 106 0.55 -3.69 4.86
CA VAL A 106 2.02 -3.78 4.85
C VAL A 106 2.66 -2.67 5.68
N ILE A 107 2.21 -1.41 5.53
CA ILE A 107 2.68 -0.28 6.33
C ILE A 107 2.43 -0.52 7.83
N GLY A 108 1.23 -0.96 8.18
CA GLY A 108 0.84 -1.24 9.56
C GLY A 108 1.71 -2.32 10.21
N LEU A 109 1.88 -3.45 9.53
CA LEU A 109 2.75 -4.55 9.97
C LEU A 109 4.20 -4.10 10.16
N LEU A 110 4.67 -3.21 9.28
CA LEU A 110 6.04 -2.70 9.32
C LEU A 110 6.26 -1.76 10.51
N LEU A 111 5.29 -0.90 10.84
CA LEU A 111 5.40 0.07 11.93
C LEU A 111 5.23 -0.56 13.32
N LEU A 112 4.36 -1.57 13.42
CA LEU A 112 3.96 -2.19 14.68
C LEU A 112 5.12 -2.57 15.61
N PRO A 113 6.14 -3.36 15.19
CA PRO A 113 7.22 -3.76 16.08
C PRO A 113 8.01 -2.58 16.63
N PHE A 114 8.20 -1.52 15.82
CA PHE A 114 8.91 -0.32 16.25
C PHE A 114 8.11 0.52 17.24
N LEU A 115 6.79 0.60 17.08
CA LEU A 115 5.88 1.27 18.02
C LEU A 115 5.86 0.57 19.37
N VAL A 116 5.75 -0.76 19.36
CA VAL A 116 5.77 -1.59 20.57
C VAL A 116 7.10 -1.44 21.31
N LEU A 117 8.21 -1.54 20.59
CA LEU A 117 9.55 -1.36 21.16
C LEU A 117 9.75 0.05 21.72
N ALA A 118 9.29 1.08 21.00
CA ALA A 118 9.36 2.46 21.47
C ALA A 118 8.55 2.68 22.75
N ALA A 119 7.34 2.12 22.84
CA ALA A 119 6.50 2.19 24.03
C ALA A 119 7.15 1.49 25.23
N TRP A 120 7.74 0.31 25.02
CA TRP A 120 8.44 -0.43 26.06
C TRP A 120 9.66 0.33 26.59
N LEU A 121 10.53 0.81 25.70
CA LEU A 121 11.71 1.61 26.08
C LEU A 121 11.30 2.88 26.84
N PHE A 122 10.23 3.54 26.41
CA PHE A 122 9.73 4.73 27.07
C PHE A 122 9.22 4.44 28.49
N ALA A 123 8.56 3.31 28.71
CA ALA A 123 8.14 2.90 30.03
C ALA A 123 9.31 2.49 30.94
N CYS A 124 10.33 1.81 30.41
CA CYS A 124 11.58 1.51 31.13
C CYS A 124 12.25 2.81 31.59
N ALA A 125 12.36 3.80 30.70
CA ALA A 125 12.93 5.11 31.02
C ALA A 125 12.14 5.85 32.10
N ARG A 126 10.80 5.84 32.04
CA ARG A 126 9.95 6.46 33.08
C ARG A 126 10.09 5.79 34.45
N ARG A 127 10.25 4.47 34.48
CA ARG A 127 10.29 3.69 35.74
C ARG A 127 11.71 3.56 36.30
N GLY A 128 12.75 3.95 35.56
CA GLY A 128 14.14 3.80 35.95
C GLY A 128 14.60 2.33 36.08
N ARG A 129 13.82 1.39 35.56
CA ARG A 129 14.07 -0.06 35.62
C ARG A 129 13.45 -0.76 34.41
N VAL A 130 13.94 -1.96 34.10
CA VAL A 130 13.37 -2.80 33.05
C VAL A 130 11.91 -3.12 33.42
N ALA A 131 11.00 -2.75 32.53
CA ALA A 131 9.59 -3.06 32.66
C ALA A 131 9.31 -4.46 32.10
N ASP A 132 8.38 -5.17 32.74
CA ASP A 132 7.89 -6.46 32.23
C ASP A 132 7.33 -6.32 30.80
N GLY A 133 7.65 -7.29 29.95
CA GLY A 133 7.39 -7.28 28.52
C GLY A 133 6.00 -7.77 28.13
N ASP A 134 5.33 -8.54 28.99
CA ASP A 134 4.08 -9.25 28.65
C ASP A 134 2.96 -8.30 28.19
N GLY A 135 2.79 -7.16 28.86
CA GLY A 135 1.80 -6.15 28.47
C GLY A 135 2.04 -5.54 27.07
N TYR A 136 3.29 -5.54 26.61
CA TYR A 136 3.66 -5.01 25.29
C TYR A 136 3.41 -6.02 24.18
N VAL A 137 3.43 -7.32 24.49
CA VAL A 137 2.99 -8.37 23.57
C VAL A 137 1.49 -8.23 23.30
N PHE A 138 0.67 -8.05 24.34
CA PHE A 138 -0.76 -7.79 24.16
C PHE A 138 -1.03 -6.47 23.42
N ALA A 139 -0.26 -5.42 23.70
CA ALA A 139 -0.33 -4.17 22.96
C ALA A 139 0.06 -4.34 21.48
N ALA A 140 1.05 -5.19 21.18
CA ALA A 140 1.44 -5.54 19.82
C ALA A 140 0.30 -6.25 19.09
N LEU A 141 -0.30 -7.27 19.72
CA LEU A 141 -1.44 -7.99 19.15
C LEU A 141 -2.63 -7.07 18.91
N ALA A 142 -2.98 -6.22 19.87
CA ALA A 142 -4.05 -5.23 19.71
C ALA A 142 -3.72 -4.23 18.60
N GLY A 143 -2.48 -3.74 18.52
CA GLY A 143 -2.03 -2.86 17.45
C GLY A 143 -2.07 -3.53 16.08
N LEU A 144 -1.78 -4.83 15.99
CA LEU A 144 -1.89 -5.61 14.75
C LEU A 144 -3.34 -5.65 14.27
N VAL A 145 -4.28 -5.98 15.16
CA VAL A 145 -5.72 -5.98 14.85
C VAL A 145 -6.16 -4.59 14.40
N LEU A 146 -5.76 -3.53 15.12
CA LEU A 146 -6.10 -2.15 14.77
C LEU A 146 -5.52 -1.73 13.41
N ALA A 147 -4.30 -2.13 13.08
CA ALA A 147 -3.69 -1.84 11.79
C ALA A 147 -4.46 -2.49 10.63
N ILE A 148 -4.86 -3.75 10.79
CA ILE A 148 -5.68 -4.46 9.80
C ILE A 148 -7.05 -3.78 9.65
N VAL A 149 -7.71 -3.47 10.77
CA VAL A 149 -9.02 -2.79 10.76
C VAL A 149 -8.91 -1.41 10.10
N ALA A 150 -7.88 -0.62 10.44
CA ALA A 150 -7.66 0.70 9.85
C ALA A 150 -7.41 0.61 8.34
N ALA A 151 -6.60 -0.35 7.90
CA ALA A 151 -6.38 -0.60 6.47
C ALA A 151 -7.68 -0.99 5.77
N ALA A 152 -8.49 -1.87 6.39
CA ALA A 152 -9.78 -2.31 5.83
C ALA A 152 -10.76 -1.13 5.70
N VAL A 153 -10.89 -0.32 6.75
CA VAL A 153 -11.73 0.88 6.73
C VAL A 153 -11.27 1.86 5.64
N ALA A 154 -9.96 2.10 5.52
CA ALA A 154 -9.42 2.96 4.48
C ALA A 154 -9.71 2.43 3.07
N GLY A 155 -9.52 1.12 2.85
CA GLY A 155 -9.86 0.47 1.58
C GLY A 155 -11.35 0.60 1.22
N ILE A 156 -12.23 0.34 2.20
CA ILE A 156 -13.69 0.48 2.03
C ILE A 156 -14.08 1.93 1.71
N LEU A 157 -13.50 2.91 2.42
CA LEU A 157 -13.78 4.32 2.16
C LEU A 157 -13.33 4.75 0.76
N VAL A 158 -12.23 4.19 0.26
CA VAL A 158 -11.77 4.44 -1.12
C VAL A 158 -12.73 3.82 -2.12
N GLU A 159 -13.17 2.57 -1.93
CA GLU A 159 -14.20 1.95 -2.78
C GLU A 159 -15.48 2.78 -2.83
N ILE A 160 -16.00 3.19 -1.66
CA ILE A 160 -17.20 4.04 -1.59
C ILE A 160 -16.97 5.35 -2.35
N GLY A 161 -15.80 5.97 -2.19
CA GLY A 161 -15.44 7.17 -2.93
C GLY A 161 -15.44 6.96 -4.44
N MET A 162 -14.96 5.82 -4.93
CA MET A 162 -14.94 5.50 -6.37
C MET A 162 -16.33 5.18 -6.93
N LEU A 163 -17.27 4.72 -6.11
CA LEU A 163 -18.66 4.47 -6.53
C LEU A 163 -19.51 5.74 -6.58
N VAL A 164 -19.14 6.76 -5.81
CA VAL A 164 -19.92 8.00 -5.67
C VAL A 164 -19.50 9.09 -6.67
N PHE A 165 -18.26 9.07 -7.14
CA PHE A 165 -17.66 10.06 -8.04
C PHE A 165 -17.24 9.43 -9.37
#